data_AF-A0A1V4HQD3-F1
#
_entry.id   AF-A0A1V4HQD3-F1
#
_cell.length_a   1.000
_cell.length_b   1.000
_cell.length_c   1.000
_cell.angle_alpha   90.00
_cell.angle_beta   90.00
_cell.angle_gamma   90.00
#
_symmetry.space_group_name_H-M   'P 1'
#
loop_
_entity.id
_entity.type
_entity.pdbx_description
1 polymer ?
#
loop_
_entity_poly.entity_id
_entity_poly.type
_entity_poly.pdbx_seq_one_letter_code
_entity_poly.pdbx_strand_id
1 'polypeptide(L)'
;MLKRMNGFRVVSLLITIGLIINASMVLTNPFKGNSNTTVLLISLLFLFLSISEYKENKRRISLINFIVFLFASFVYIYSIVRQ
;
A
#
# COMPACT_ATOMS: atom_id res chain seq x y z
N MET A 1 11.13 19.26 -15.19
CA MET A 1 11.41 18.66 -13.87
C MET A 1 10.91 17.22 -13.67
N LEU A 2 10.05 16.65 -14.54
CA LEU A 2 9.52 15.27 -14.39
C LEU A 2 10.53 14.12 -14.59
N LYS A 3 11.66 14.35 -15.28
CA LYS A 3 12.60 13.26 -15.67
C LYS A 3 13.34 12.57 -14.51
N ARG A 4 13.26 13.12 -13.28
CA ARG A 4 13.83 12.54 -12.05
C ARG A 4 12.79 11.96 -11.08
N MET A 5 11.51 11.95 -11.46
CA MET A 5 10.50 11.43 -10.56
C MET A 5 10.55 9.91 -10.55
N ASN A 6 10.70 9.33 -9.36
CA ASN A 6 10.77 7.90 -9.20
C ASN A 6 9.44 7.27 -9.63
N GLY A 7 9.40 6.48 -10.69
CA GLY A 7 8.16 5.89 -11.22
C GLY A 7 7.37 5.13 -10.17
N PHE A 8 8.06 4.47 -9.23
CA PHE A 8 7.44 3.79 -8.10
C PHE A 8 6.70 4.75 -7.16
N ARG A 9 7.17 5.99 -7.04
CA ARG A 9 6.52 7.05 -6.24
C ARG A 9 5.24 7.56 -6.90
N VAL A 10 5.19 7.56 -8.23
CA VAL A 10 3.95 7.83 -8.99
C VAL A 10 2.93 6.73 -8.76
N VAL A 11 3.37 5.47 -8.81
CA VAL A 11 2.51 4.31 -8.53
C VAL A 11 2.01 4.35 -7.08
N SER A 12 2.85 4.64 -6.09
CA SER A 12 2.43 4.84 -4.70
C SER A 12 1.37 5.94 -4.58
N LEU A 13 1.51 7.05 -5.30
CA LEU A 13 0.52 8.13 -5.34
C LEU A 13 -0.85 7.66 -5.87
N LEU A 14 -0.86 6.89 -6.95
CA LEU A 14 -2.10 6.31 -7.49
C LEU A 14 -2.76 5.35 -6.49
N ILE A 15 -1.98 4.53 -5.80
CA ILE A 15 -2.49 3.62 -4.76
C ILE A 15 -3.06 4.40 -3.58
N THR A 16 -2.41 5.48 -3.15
CA THR A 16 -2.93 6.36 -2.08
C THR A 16 -4.27 6.97 -2.48
N ILE A 17 -4.44 7.41 -3.73
CA ILE A 17 -5.73 7.91 -4.23
C ILE A 17 -6.79 6.80 -4.15
N GLY A 18 -6.46 5.58 -4.57
CA GLY A 18 -7.34 4.41 -4.44
C GLY A 18 -7.73 4.12 -2.99
N LEU A 19 -6.80 4.26 -2.04
CA LEU A 19 -7.06 4.11 -0.60
C LEU A 19 -8.02 5.16 -0.06
N ILE A 20 -7.87 6.42 -0.48
CA ILE A 20 -8.78 7.50 -0.08
C ILE A 20 -10.19 7.21 -0.58
N ILE A 21 -10.33 6.83 -1.86
CA ILE A 21 -11.64 6.49 -2.44
C ILE A 21 -12.27 5.32 -1.68
N ASN A 22 -11.50 4.26 -1.43
CA ASN A 22 -12.00 3.10 -0.70
C ASN A 22 -12.39 3.46 0.74
N ALA A 23 -11.59 4.29 1.43
CA ALA A 23 -11.92 4.78 2.77
C ALA A 23 -13.21 5.62 2.77
N SER A 24 -13.40 6.49 1.77
CA SER A 24 -14.66 7.25 1.60
C SER A 24 -15.86 6.34 1.33
N MET A 25 -15.67 5.26 0.56
CA MET A 25 -16.73 4.26 0.32
C MET A 25 -17.08 3.49 1.60
N VAL A 26 -16.08 3.11 2.40
CA VAL A 26 -16.31 2.46 3.71
C VAL A 26 -17.06 3.39 4.67
N LEU A 27 -16.69 4.67 4.70
CA LEU A 27 -17.37 5.67 5.54
C LEU A 27 -18.82 5.90 5.14
N THR A 28 -19.13 5.85 3.84
CA THR A 28 -20.50 6.02 3.33
C THR A 28 -21.34 4.74 3.40
N ASN A 29 -20.71 3.56 3.39
CA ASN A 29 -21.38 2.26 3.48
C ASN A 29 -20.59 1.30 4.39
N PRO A 30 -20.68 1.46 5.73
CA PRO A 30 -19.86 0.71 6.68
C PRO A 30 -20.10 -0.80 6.66
N PHE A 31 -21.30 -1.24 6.27
CA PHE A 31 -21.67 -2.67 6.23
C PHE A 31 -21.30 -3.38 4.92
N LYS A 32 -20.84 -2.65 3.90
CA LYS A 32 -20.41 -3.20 2.59
C LYS A 32 -18.90 -3.02 2.34
N GLY A 33 -18.16 -2.47 3.30
CA GLY A 33 -16.73 -2.27 3.20
C GLY A 33 -15.99 -3.59 3.08
N ASN A 34 -15.32 -3.82 1.95
CA ASN A 34 -14.46 -4.99 1.78
C ASN A 34 -13.11 -4.72 2.45
N SER A 35 -12.94 -5.18 3.69
CA SER A 35 -11.69 -5.03 4.45
C SER A 35 -10.47 -5.61 3.72
N ASN A 36 -10.66 -6.67 2.93
CA ASN A 36 -9.57 -7.33 2.20
C ASN A 36 -8.97 -6.43 1.12
N THR A 37 -9.77 -5.62 0.41
CA THR A 37 -9.25 -4.72 -0.63
C THR A 37 -8.42 -3.60 -0.01
N THR A 38 -8.79 -3.11 1.18
CA THR A 38 -8.01 -2.12 1.93
C THR A 38 -6.66 -2.69 2.35
N VAL A 39 -6.62 -3.90 2.91
CA VAL A 39 -5.36 -4.52 3.34
C VAL A 39 -4.45 -4.79 2.12
N LEU A 40 -4.99 -5.23 0.98
CA LEU A 40 -4.22 -5.39 -0.26
C LEU A 40 -3.63 -4.07 -0.76
N LEU A 41 -4.41 -3.00 -0.81
CA LEU A 41 -3.93 -1.68 -1.26
C LEU A 41 -2.84 -1.13 -0.33
N ILE A 42 -2.99 -1.30 0.98
CA ILE A 42 -1.96 -0.92 1.96
C ILE A 42 -0.67 -1.72 1.73
N SER A 43 -0.79 -3.03 1.50
CA SER A 43 0.35 -3.90 1.23
C SER A 43 1.12 -3.41 0.00
N LEU A 44 0.42 -3.20 -1.12
CA LEU A 44 1.01 -2.69 -2.36
C LEU A 44 1.64 -1.30 -2.17
N LEU A 45 1.00 -0.41 -1.42
CA LEU A 45 1.54 0.92 -1.11
C LEU A 45 2.94 0.82 -0.47
N PHE A 46 3.07 0.01 0.58
CA PHE A 46 4.32 -0.18 1.32
C PHE A 46 5.41 -0.89 0.48
N LEU A 47 5.03 -1.79 -0.42
CA LEU A 47 5.95 -2.39 -1.39
C LEU A 47 6.57 -1.33 -2.30
N PHE A 48 5.74 -0.49 -2.92
CA PHE A 48 6.22 0.54 -3.84
C PHE A 48 6.98 1.67 -3.15
N LEU A 49 6.60 2.02 -1.91
CA LEU A 49 7.36 2.93 -1.06
C LEU A 49 8.73 2.37 -0.72
N SER A 50 8.81 1.09 -0.34
CA SER A 50 10.08 0.42 -0.05
C SER A 50 11.03 0.44 -1.25
N ILE A 51 10.55 0.09 -2.44
CA ILE A 51 11.33 0.12 -3.68
C ILE A 51 11.75 1.56 -4.02
N SER A 52 10.83 2.52 -3.85
CA SER A 52 11.09 3.93 -4.12
C SER A 52 12.23 4.46 -3.23
N GLU A 53 12.16 4.20 -1.93
CA GLU A 53 13.14 4.64 -0.95
C GLU A 53 14.48 3.92 -1.07
N TYR A 54 14.48 2.65 -1.46
CA TYR A 54 15.70 1.91 -1.77
C TYR A 54 16.48 2.61 -2.89
N LYS A 55 15.77 3.00 -3.96
CA LYS A 55 16.34 3.72 -5.10
C LYS A 55 16.84 5.12 -4.72
N GLU A 56 16.21 5.77 -3.74
CA GLU A 56 16.67 7.05 -3.16
C GLU A 56 17.78 6.87 -2.09
N ASN A 57 18.38 5.68 -1.98
CA ASN A 57 19.45 5.35 -1.03
C ASN A 57 19.04 5.42 0.46
N LYS A 58 17.75 5.45 0.77
CA LYS A 58 17.17 5.46 2.12
C LYS A 58 16.95 4.04 2.65
N ARG A 59 18.03 3.25 2.71
CA ARG A 59 17.98 1.80 2.99
C ARG A 59 17.23 1.42 4.27
N ARG A 60 17.37 2.22 5.35
CA ARG A 60 16.66 1.95 6.63
C ARG A 60 15.15 2.09 6.49
N ILE A 61 14.68 3.16 5.87
CA ILE A 61 13.24 3.42 5.70
C ILE A 61 12.64 2.40 4.73
N SER A 62 13.38 2.08 3.66
CA SER A 62 13.01 1.02 2.72
C SER A 62 12.81 -0.34 3.39
N LEU A 63 13.72 -0.74 4.29
CA LEU A 63 13.60 -1.97 5.05
C LEU A 63 12.38 -1.97 5.98
N ILE A 64 12.13 -0.87 6.68
CA ILE A 64 10.94 -0.73 7.54
C ILE A 64 9.67 -0.89 6.71
N ASN A 65 9.57 -0.19 5.59
CA ASN A 65 8.42 -0.28 4.68
C ASN A 65 8.26 -1.69 4.10
N PHE A 66 9.36 -2.39 3.83
CA PHE A 66 9.30 -3.79 3.38
C PHE A 66 8.77 -4.72 4.47
N ILE A 67 9.18 -4.54 5.73
CA ILE A 67 8.67 -5.32 6.86
C ILE A 67 7.17 -5.09 7.04
N VAL A 68 6.72 -3.83 6.95
CA VAL A 68 5.29 -3.49 7.03
C VAL A 68 4.52 -4.14 5.87
N PHE A 69 5.08 -4.14 4.66
CA PHE A 69 4.51 -4.86 3.52
C PHE A 69 4.34 -6.36 3.79
N LEU A 70 5.37 -7.02 4.34
CA LEU A 70 5.30 -8.45 4.66
C LEU A 70 4.19 -8.73 5.69
N PHE A 71 4.10 -7.91 6.73
CA PHE A 71 3.06 -8.05 7.76
C PHE A 71 1.65 -7.85 7.18
N ALA A 72 1.44 -6.78 6.40
CA ALA A 72 0.15 -6.51 5.77
C ALA A 72 -0.24 -7.61 4.77
N SER A 73 0.72 -8.15 4.02
CA SER A 73 0.50 -9.26 3.08
C SER A 73 0.14 -10.54 3.81
N PHE A 74 0.79 -10.83 4.94
CA PHE A 74 0.45 -11.97 5.79
C PHE A 74 -0.98 -11.86 6.32
N VAL A 75 -1.37 -10.69 6.82
CA VAL A 75 -2.75 -10.43 7.28
C VAL A 75 -3.76 -10.60 6.13
N TYR A 76 -3.44 -10.11 4.93
CA TYR A 76 -4.29 -10.28 3.75
C TYR A 76 -4.49 -11.75 3.40
N ILE A 77 -3.40 -12.52 3.29
CA ILE A 77 -3.46 -13.97 2.98
C ILE A 77 -4.25 -14.70 4.06
N TYR A 78 -3.98 -14.42 5.34
CA TYR A 78 -4.69 -15.03 6.46
C TYR A 78 -6.19 -14.74 6.43
N SER A 79 -6.57 -13.50 6.07
CA SER A 79 -7.97 -13.09 5.95
C SER A 79 -8.71 -13.84 4.83
N ILE A 80 -8.06 -14.08 3.69
CA ILE A 80 -8.65 -14.84 2.58
C ILE A 80 -8.77 -16.32 2.91
N VAL A 81 -7.75 -16.91 3.54
CA VAL A 81 -7.73 -18.34 3.87
C VAL A 81 -8.79 -18.70 4.92
N ARG A 82 -9.22 -17.74 5.75
CA ARG A 82 -10.17 -17.95 6.84
C ARG A 82 -11.62 -17.59 6.48
N GLN A 83 -11.87 -16.96 5.34
CA GLN A 83 -13.20 -16.69 4.80
C GLN A 83 -13.79 -17.90 4.07
#